data_AF-A0A0R3XB87-F1
#
_entry.id   AF-A0A0R3XB87-F1
#
_cell.length_a   1.000
_cell.length_b   1.000
_cell.length_c   1.000
_cell.angle_alpha   90.00
_cell.angle_beta   90.00
_cell.angle_gamma   90.00
#
_symmetry.space_group_name_H-M   'P 1'
#
loop_
_entity.id
_entity.type
_entity.pdbx_description
1 polymer ?
#
loop_
_entity_poly.entity_id
_entity_poly.type
_entity_poly.pdbx_seq_one_letter_code
_entity_poly.pdbx_strand_id
1 'polypeptide(L)' 'MMGGKKTFAIIRAVYEHRFSQEDFVRELDFVLEKNVNVVIIEPDDLGEVTWRWIHTGNWLHKTAVISGTW' A
#
# COMPACT_ATOMS: atom_id res chain seq x y z
N MET A 1 -25.09 20.53 -7.02
CA MET A 1 -24.72 19.17 -7.49
C MET A 1 -24.18 18.42 -6.29
N MET A 2 -24.86 17.36 -5.84
CA MET A 2 -24.49 16.63 -4.61
C MET A 2 -23.12 15.95 -4.79
N GLY A 3 -22.13 16.39 -4.03
CA GLY A 3 -20.90 15.62 -3.83
C GLY A 3 -21.23 14.37 -3.03
N GLY A 4 -21.61 13.29 -3.72
CA GLY A 4 -21.82 11.99 -3.08
C GLY A 4 -20.54 11.55 -2.37
N LYS A 5 -20.66 11.05 -1.13
CA LYS A 5 -19.52 10.47 -0.40
C LYS A 5 -18.94 9.36 -1.25
N LYS A 6 -17.71 9.53 -1.74
CA LYS A 6 -16.99 8.48 -2.45
C LYS A 6 -16.73 7.34 -1.47
N THR A 7 -17.37 6.19 -1.72
CA THR A 7 -17.08 4.95 -1.01
C THR A 7 -15.86 4.30 -1.66
N PHE A 8 -14.89 3.92 -0.84
CA PHE A 8 -13.70 3.21 -1.29
C PHE A 8 -13.49 1.95 -0.46
N ALA A 9 -12.89 0.94 -1.08
CA ALA A 9 -12.41 -0.26 -0.42
C ALA A 9 -10.91 -0.42 -0.70
N ILE A 10 -10.16 -0.93 0.27
CA ILE A 10 -8.74 -1.21 0.14
C ILE A 10 -8.56 -2.71 0.26
N ILE A 11 -7.92 -3.32 -0.74
CA ILE A 11 -7.53 -4.72 -0.76
C ILE A 11 -6.00 -4.76 -0.69
N ARG A 12 -5.44 -5.47 0.30
CA ARG A 12 -4.00 -5.67 0.39
C ARG A 12 -3.62 -6.92 -0.37
N ALA A 13 -2.81 -6.76 -1.40
CA ALA A 13 -2.32 -7.87 -2.19
C ALA A 13 -1.13 -8.53 -1.47
N VAL A 14 -1.46 -9.43 -0.53
CA VAL A 14 -0.47 -10.29 0.15
C VAL A 14 -0.11 -11.43 -0.79
N TYR A 15 1.11 -11.47 -1.33
CA TYR A 15 1.57 -12.53 -2.24
C TYR A 15 2.35 -13.66 -1.54
N GLU A 16 2.36 -13.71 -0.20
CA GLU A 16 3.29 -14.54 0.58
C GLU A 16 2.76 -15.91 1.04
N HIS A 17 1.70 -16.46 0.45
CA HIS A 17 1.26 -17.82 0.78
C HIS A 17 0.62 -18.58 -0.38
N ARG A 18 0.51 -19.91 -0.20
CA ARG A 18 -0.01 -20.87 -1.19
C ARG A 18 -1.40 -20.52 -1.73
N PHE A 19 -2.22 -19.82 -0.93
CA PHE A 19 -3.61 -19.50 -1.28
C PHE A 19 -3.85 -17.99 -1.46
N SER A 20 -2.77 -17.20 -1.59
CA SER A 20 -2.83 -15.74 -1.72
C SER A 20 -3.70 -15.28 -2.88
N GLN A 21 -3.64 -15.99 -4.00
CA GLN A 21 -4.41 -15.67 -5.18
C GLN A 21 -5.91 -15.92 -4.97
N GLU A 22 -6.28 -17.05 -4.37
CA GLU A 22 -7.67 -17.38 -4.07
C GLU A 22 -8.27 -16.45 -3.01
N ASP A 23 -7.50 -16.09 -1.98
CA ASP A 23 -7.92 -15.14 -0.96
C ASP A 23 -8.17 -13.74 -1.56
N PHE A 24 -7.26 -13.28 -2.43
CA PHE A 24 -7.42 -12.01 -3.15
C PHE A 24 -8.68 -12.00 -4.02
N VAL A 25 -8.92 -13.05 -4.80
CA VAL A 25 -10.11 -13.15 -5.66
C VAL A 25 -11.39 -13.11 -4.82
N ARG A 26 -11.43 -13.85 -3.70
CA ARG A 26 -12.58 -13.85 -2.79
C ARG A 26 -12.86 -12.46 -2.19
N GLU A 27 -11.81 -11.75 -1.79
CA GLU A 27 -11.95 -10.40 -1.24
C GLU A 27 -12.39 -9.39 -2.31
N LEU A 28 -11.87 -9.51 -3.54
CA LEU A 28 -12.28 -8.69 -4.66
C LEU A 28 -13.76 -8.90 -5.01
N ASP A 29 -14.23 -10.14 -5.08
CA ASP A 29 -15.65 -10.44 -5.33
C ASP A 29 -16.55 -9.80 -4.26
N PHE A 30 -16.19 -9.95 -2.99
CA PHE A 30 -16.92 -9.32 -1.89
C PHE A 30 -16.96 -7.80 -1.99
N VAL A 31 -15.87 -7.15 -2.39
CA VAL A 31 -15.81 -5.69 -2.55
C VAL A 31 -16.66 -5.22 -3.73
N LEU A 32 -16.63 -5.96 -4.84
CA LEU A 32 -17.43 -5.66 -6.03
C LEU A 32 -18.94 -5.75 -5.75
N GLU A 33 -19.37 -6.70 -4.92
CA GLU A 33 -20.77 -6.81 -4.47
C GLU A 33 -21.23 -5.58 -3.66
N LYS A 34 -20.32 -4.84 -3.03
CA LYS A 34 -20.66 -3.67 -2.20
C LYS A 34 -20.83 -2.36 -2.96
N ASN A 35 -20.72 -2.38 -4.29
CA ASN A 35 -21.00 -1.23 -5.16
C ASN A 35 -20.20 0.03 -4.75
N VAL A 36 -18.93 -0.17 -4.37
CA VAL A 36 -18.01 0.92 -4.02
C VAL A 36 -17.59 1.69 -5.27
N ASN A 37 -17.32 3.00 -5.11
CA ASN A 37 -16.90 3.84 -6.23
C ASN A 37 -15.45 3.60 -6.65
N VAL A 38 -14.60 3.21 -5.70
CA VAL A 38 -13.16 3.02 -5.93
C VAL A 38 -12.70 1.77 -5.18
N VAL A 39 -11.94 0.91 -5.87
CA VAL A 39 -11.19 -0.18 -5.26
C VAL A 39 -9.72 0.18 -5.36
N ILE A 40 -9.02 0.18 -4.22
CA ILE A 40 -7.59 0.45 -4.12
C ILE A 40 -6.92 -0.87 -3.80
N ILE A 41 -6.00 -1.31 -4.67
CA ILE A 41 -5.21 -2.51 -4.43
C ILE A 41 -3.82 -2.05 -4.00
N GLU A 42 -3.49 -2.30 -2.73
CA GLU A 42 -2.19 -1.96 -2.16
C GLU A 42 -1.29 -3.18 -2.15
N PRO A 43 -0.14 -3.16 -2.86
CA PRO A 43 0.88 -4.20 -2.71
C PRO A 43 1.62 -4.02 -1.39
N ASP A 44 1.76 -5.09 -0.60
CA ASP A 44 2.50 -5.03 0.69
C ASP A 44 3.98 -4.66 0.50
N ASP A 45 4.60 -5.18 -0.57
CA ASP A 45 6.02 -4.93 -0.87
C ASP A 45 6.31 -3.46 -1.15
N LEU A 46 5.38 -2.71 -1.76
CA LEU A 46 5.62 -1.31 -2.07
C LEU A 46 5.70 -0.48 -0.79
N GLY A 47 4.89 -0.81 0.22
CA GLY A 47 4.94 -0.18 1.53
C GLY A 47 6.29 -0.41 2.23
N GLU A 48 6.74 -1.67 2.29
CA GLU A 48 8.02 -2.02 2.90
C GLU A 48 9.22 -1.42 2.13
N VAL A 49 9.25 -1.58 0.80
CA VAL A 49 10.31 -1.05 -0.05
C VAL A 49 10.36 0.47 0.06
N THR A 50 9.22 1.16 -0.05
CA THR A 50 9.17 2.62 0.09
C THR A 50 9.63 3.05 1.48
N TRP A 51 9.18 2.37 2.54
CA TRP A 51 9.61 2.65 3.91
C TRP A 51 11.13 2.47 4.08
N ARG A 52 11.70 1.40 3.53
CA ARG A 52 13.13 1.13 3.57
C ARG A 52 13.94 2.22 2.86
N TRP A 53 13.48 2.66 1.69
CA TRP A 53 14.13 3.74 0.94
C TRP A 53 14.10 5.07 1.71
N ILE A 54 12.95 5.44 2.29
CA ILE A 54 12.81 6.63 3.13
C ILE A 54 13.74 6.54 4.35
N HIS A 55 13.75 5.37 5.01
CA HIS A 55 14.58 5.13 6.19
C HIS A 55 16.07 5.27 5.86
N THR A 56 16.54 4.60 4.81
CA THR A 56 17.94 4.67 4.35
C THR A 56 18.31 6.10 3.95
N GLY A 57 17.47 6.81 3.21
CA GLY A 57 17.70 8.20 2.83
C GLY A 57 17.83 9.13 4.04
N ASN A 58 16.95 8.99 5.03
CA ASN A 58 17.01 9.76 6.27
C ASN A 58 18.25 9.45 7.10
N TRP A 59 18.64 8.17 7.17
CA TRP A 59 19.85 7.75 7.86
C TRP A 59 21.08 8.37 7.17
N LEU A 60 21.21 8.22 5.85
CA LEU A 60 22.31 8.81 5.08
C LEU A 60 22.40 10.33 5.25
N HIS A 61 21.26 11.02 5.21
CA HIS A 61 21.24 12.47 5.42
C HIS A 61 21.76 12.84 6.82
N LYS A 62 21.23 12.21 7.87
CA LYS A 62 21.67 12.44 9.26
C LYS A 62 23.15 12.12 9.45
N THR A 63 23.63 11.00 8.89
CA THR A 63 25.04 10.63 8.99
C THR A 63 25.93 11.64 8.32
N ALA A 64 25.57 12.11 7.11
CA ALA A 64 26.39 13.08 6.40
C ALA A 64 26.39 14.46 7.10
N VAL A 65 25.32 14.82 7.82
CA VAL A 65 25.29 16.05 8.64
C VAL A 65 26.24 15.92 9.83
N ILE A 66 26.27 14.75 10.48
CA ILE A 66 27.16 14.48 11.62
C ILE A 66 28.62 14.35 11.18
N SER A 67 28.89 13.75 10.02
CA SER A 67 30.26 13.57 9.50
C SER A 67 30.83 14.81 8.80
N GLY A 68 30.06 15.90 8.70
CA GLY A 68 30.52 17.15 8.07
C GLY A 68 30.80 17.02 6.57
N THR A 69 30.18 16.05 5.91
CA THR A 69 30.35 15.77 4.47
C THR A 69 29.21 16.32 3.61
N TRP A 70 28.36 17.19 4.16
CA TRP A 70 27.41 18.02 3.40
C TRP A 70 27.97 19.41 3.16
#